data_AF-A0A158AWZ1-F1
#
_entry.id   AF-A0A158AWZ1-F1
#
_cell.length_a   1.000
_cell.length_b   1.000
_cell.length_c   1.000
_cell.angle_alpha   90.00
_cell.angle_beta   90.00
_cell.angle_gamma   90.00
#
_symmetry.space_group_name_H-M   'P 1'
#
loop_
_entity.id
_entity.type
_entity.pdbx_description
1 polymer ?
#
loop_
_entity_poly.entity_id
_entity_poly.type
_entity_poly.pdbx_seq_one_letter_code
_entity_poly.pdbx_strand_id
1 'polypeptide(L)'
;MRATILSHEKPSDASSVEVHRFGFRIDDEQPRPMTESISLRTARVLVEHFEDGNAFIRMLRAIVAARCEEYDDLLGRVYTDHPH
;
A
#
# COMPACT_ATOMS: atom_id res chain seq x y z
N MET A 1 11.36 -9.12 4.15
CA MET A 1 10.45 -7.97 4.33
C MET A 1 8.98 -8.37 4.47
N ARG A 2 8.22 -7.60 5.26
CA ARG A 2 6.76 -7.67 5.42
C ARG A 2 6.16 -6.26 5.34
N ALA A 3 5.09 -6.08 4.57
CA ALA A 3 4.34 -4.83 4.47
C ALA A 3 2.92 -5.01 5.00
N THR A 4 2.42 -4.07 5.79
CA THR A 4 1.07 -4.11 6.37
C THR A 4 0.38 -2.78 6.19
N ILE A 5 -0.84 -2.77 5.66
CA ILE A 5 -1.63 -1.53 5.57
C ILE A 5 -2.26 -1.28 6.94
N LEU A 6 -2.02 -0.11 7.50
CA LEU A 6 -2.47 0.28 8.84
C LEU A 6 -3.68 1.22 8.80
N SER A 7 -3.75 2.08 7.81
CA SER A 7 -4.80 3.09 7.71
C SER A 7 -5.12 3.45 6.27
N HIS A 8 -6.33 3.96 6.08
CA HIS A 8 -6.81 4.50 4.82
C HIS A 8 -7.51 5.82 5.13
N GLU A 9 -7.06 6.87 4.46
CA GLU A 9 -7.63 8.22 4.55
C GLU A 9 -8.32 8.55 3.24
N LYS A 10 -9.63 8.83 3.34
CA LYS A 10 -10.45 9.29 2.23
C LYS A 10 -10.11 10.75 1.93
N PRO A 11 -10.12 11.17 0.66
CA PRO A 11 -9.89 12.55 0.30
C PRO A 11 -11.02 13.43 0.86
N SER A 12 -10.68 14.65 1.28
CA SER A 12 -11.67 15.63 1.78
C SER A 12 -12.71 16.01 0.72
N ASP A 13 -12.33 15.91 -0.56
CA ASP A 13 -13.20 16.11 -1.71
C ASP A 13 -13.45 14.79 -2.45
N ALA A 14 -14.72 14.40 -2.60
CA ALA A 14 -15.11 13.16 -3.27
C ALA A 14 -14.71 13.11 -4.76
N SER A 15 -14.42 14.27 -5.36
CA SER A 15 -13.95 14.41 -6.74
C SER A 15 -12.47 14.03 -6.93
N SER A 16 -11.73 13.78 -5.84
CA SER A 16 -10.28 13.55 -5.86
C SER A 16 -9.90 12.12 -5.47
N VAL A 17 -10.42 11.14 -6.21
CA VAL A 17 -10.14 9.69 -6.00
C VAL A 17 -8.63 9.37 -6.06
N GLU A 18 -7.84 10.18 -6.77
CA GLU A 18 -6.39 10.01 -6.83
C GLU A 18 -5.64 10.45 -5.55
N VAL A 19 -6.36 11.04 -4.57
CA VAL A 19 -5.82 11.58 -3.31
C VAL A 19 -6.03 10.62 -2.13
N HIS A 20 -6.71 9.48 -2.34
CA HIS A 20 -6.78 8.42 -1.31
C HIS A 20 -5.38 8.07 -0.82
N ARG A 21 -5.19 8.08 0.50
CA ARG A 21 -3.89 7.85 1.14
C ARG A 21 -3.94 6.61 2.00
N PHE A 22 -2.91 5.79 1.88
CA PHE A 22 -2.76 4.55 2.63
C PHE A 22 -1.55 4.67 3.54
N GLY A 23 -1.77 4.56 4.84
CA GLY A 23 -0.70 4.40 5.82
C GLY A 23 -0.30 2.93 5.89
N PHE A 24 1.00 2.65 5.89
CA PHE A 24 1.52 1.29 5.93
C PHE A 24 2.77 1.19 6.80
N ARG A 25 3.05 -0.03 7.24
CA ARG A 25 4.25 -0.40 7.97
C ARG A 25 5.05 -1.41 7.19
N ILE A 26 6.35 -1.16 7.06
CA ILE A 26 7.33 -2.12 6.57
C ILE A 26 8.11 -2.65 7.77
N ASP A 27 7.94 -3.94 8.04
CA ASP A 27 8.80 -4.69 8.93
C ASP A 27 9.86 -5.39 8.06
N ASP A 28 11.10 -4.94 8.16
CA ASP A 28 12.25 -5.58 7.51
C ASP A 28 13.22 -6.13 8.56
N GLU A 29 14.38 -6.66 8.18
CA GLU A 29 15.41 -7.14 9.12
C GLU A 29 16.04 -6.00 9.96
N GLN A 30 15.57 -4.77 9.74
CA GLN A 30 15.97 -3.59 10.48
C GLN A 30 15.36 -3.54 11.89
N PRO A 31 16.08 -2.97 12.87
CA PRO A 31 15.67 -2.97 14.28
C PRO A 31 14.44 -2.10 14.58
N ARG A 32 13.95 -1.30 13.63
CA ARG A 32 12.71 -0.51 13.78
C ARG A 32 11.84 -0.64 12.53
N PRO A 33 10.55 -0.97 12.68
CA PRO A 33 9.64 -0.96 11.56
C PRO A 33 9.44 0.49 11.06
N MET A 34 9.43 0.65 9.75
CA MET A 34 9.20 1.94 9.10
C MET A 34 7.70 2.11 8.87
N THR A 35 7.13 3.23 9.32
CA THR A 35 5.73 3.57 9.06
C THR A 35 5.67 4.78 8.14
N GLU A 36 5.03 4.63 7.00
CA GLU A 36 4.92 5.67 5.96
C GLU A 36 3.49 5.75 5.43
N SER A 37 3.26 6.74 4.56
CA SER A 37 1.99 6.88 3.87
C SER A 37 2.21 7.15 2.38
N ILE A 38 1.32 6.65 1.53
CA ILE A 38 1.40 6.82 0.08
C ILE A 38 0.03 7.16 -0.50
N SER A 39 0.01 8.03 -1.50
CA SER A 39 -1.21 8.32 -2.27
C SER A 39 -1.47 7.25 -3.34
N LEU A 40 -2.74 7.03 -3.71
CA LEU A 40 -3.11 6.12 -4.79
C LEU A 40 -2.41 6.49 -6.11
N ARG A 41 -2.30 7.79 -6.42
CA ARG A 41 -1.57 8.27 -7.60
C ARG A 41 -0.11 7.83 -7.59
N THR A 42 0.58 8.01 -6.47
CA THR A 42 1.97 7.58 -6.34
C THR A 42 2.09 6.05 -6.43
N ALA A 43 1.18 5.31 -5.80
CA ALA A 43 1.16 3.85 -5.88
C ALA A 43 1.06 3.36 -7.33
N ARG A 44 0.19 3.97 -8.16
CA ARG A 44 0.07 3.66 -9.59
C ARG A 44 1.37 3.86 -10.35
N VAL A 45 2.01 5.01 -10.18
CA VAL A 45 3.30 5.31 -10.83
C VAL A 45 4.37 4.29 -10.41
N LEU A 46 4.47 3.98 -9.11
CA LEU A 46 5.48 3.03 -8.64
C LEU A 46 5.25 1.62 -9.22
N VAL A 47 4.01 1.10 -9.22
CA VAL A 47 3.78 -0.27 -9.73
C VAL A 47 4.03 -0.41 -11.23
N GLU A 48 3.92 0.67 -12.01
CA GLU A 48 4.27 0.69 -13.44
C GLU A 48 5.78 0.61 -13.67
N HIS A 49 6.61 1.05 -12.72
CA HIS A 49 8.06 1.09 -12.84
C HIS A 49 8.79 -0.12 -12.21
N PHE A 50 8.11 -0.96 -11.43
CA PHE A 50 8.71 -2.10 -10.74
C PHE A 50 8.11 -3.44 -11.20
N GLU A 51 8.93 -4.27 -11.86
CA GLU A 51 8.53 -5.58 -12.39
C GLU A 51 8.50 -6.68 -11.32
N ASP A 52 9.45 -6.69 -10.36
CA ASP A 52 9.57 -7.71 -9.32
C ASP A 52 9.12 -7.24 -7.94
N GLY A 53 8.24 -8.03 -7.33
CA GLY A 53 7.40 -7.57 -6.24
C GLY A 53 7.84 -8.06 -4.87
N ASN A 54 8.77 -7.35 -4.24
CA ASN A 54 8.94 -7.45 -2.79
C ASN A 54 7.61 -7.11 -2.06
N ALA A 55 7.54 -7.34 -0.74
CA ALA A 55 6.31 -7.19 0.05
C ALA A 55 5.63 -5.83 -0.16
N PHE A 56 6.43 -4.78 -0.35
CA PHE A 56 5.95 -3.41 -0.59
C PHE A 56 5.30 -3.28 -1.96
N ILE A 57 5.95 -3.70 -3.05
CA ILE A 57 5.37 -3.64 -4.39
C ILE A 57 4.11 -4.49 -4.50
N ARG A 58 4.04 -5.64 -3.82
CA ARG A 58 2.81 -6.46 -3.75
C ARG A 58 1.67 -5.73 -3.06
N MET A 59 1.97 -5.05 -1.96
CA MET A 59 1.00 -4.20 -1.25
C MET A 59 0.50 -3.07 -2.16
N LEU A 60 1.41 -2.37 -2.87
CA LEU A 60 1.01 -1.30 -3.80
C LEU A 60 0.13 -1.83 -4.94
N ARG A 61 0.46 -2.99 -5.52
CA ARG A 61 -0.36 -3.62 -6.57
C ARG A 61 -1.76 -3.96 -6.05
N ALA A 62 -1.90 -4.42 -4.81
CA ALA A 62 -3.19 -4.68 -4.21
C ALA A 62 -4.01 -3.41 -3.99
N ILE A 63 -3.38 -2.32 -3.54
CA ILE A 63 -4.02 -1.00 -3.43
C ILE A 63 -4.52 -0.51 -4.80
N VAL A 64 -3.69 -0.64 -5.84
CA VAL A 64 -4.02 -0.19 -7.20
C VAL A 64 -5.11 -1.04 -7.85
N ALA A 65 -5.17 -2.34 -7.55
CA ALA A 65 -6.16 -3.27 -8.09
C ALA A 65 -7.53 -3.18 -7.39
N ALA A 66 -7.58 -2.70 -6.14
CA ALA A 66 -8.81 -2.57 -5.37
C ALA A 66 -9.69 -1.42 -5.88
N ARG A 67 -11.01 -1.58 -5.78
CA ARG A 67 -11.98 -0.50 -5.98
C ARG A 67 -12.12 0.35 -4.72
N CYS A 68 -12.67 1.55 -4.86
CA CYS A 68 -12.87 2.48 -3.76
C CYS A 68 -13.67 1.90 -2.57
N GLU A 69 -14.63 1.01 -2.85
CA GLU A 69 -15.43 0.33 -1.83
C GLU A 69 -14.64 -0.75 -1.07
N GLU A 70 -13.55 -1.27 -1.65
CA GLU A 70 -12.72 -2.35 -1.11
C GLU A 70 -11.50 -1.82 -0.34
N TYR A 71 -11.26 -0.50 -0.33
CA TYR A 71 -10.06 0.06 0.30
C TYR A 71 -10.00 -0.18 1.81
N ASP A 72 -11.14 -0.14 2.49
CA ASP A 72 -11.22 -0.41 3.92
C ASP A 72 -10.97 -1.91 4.22
N ASP A 73 -11.20 -2.81 3.24
CA ASP A 73 -10.90 -4.25 3.36
C ASP A 73 -9.39 -4.56 3.27
N LEU A 74 -8.60 -3.61 2.77
CA LEU A 74 -7.14 -3.75 2.72
C LEU A 74 -6.47 -3.51 4.08
N LEU A 75 -7.18 -2.90 5.03
CA LEU A 75 -6.65 -2.59 6.36
C LEU A 75 -6.29 -3.86 7.13
N GLY A 76 -5.11 -3.88 7.75
CA GLY A 76 -4.58 -5.04 8.46
C GLY A 76 -4.07 -6.15 7.55
N ARG A 77 -4.21 -6.04 6.22
CA ARG A 77 -3.70 -7.03 5.28
C ARG A 77 -2.18 -7.01 5.26
N VAL A 78 -1.59 -8.20 5.41
CA VAL A 78 -0.15 -8.43 5.46
C VAL A 78 0.32 -8.98 4.12
N TYR A 79 1.40 -8.40 3.60
CA TYR A 79 2.11 -8.83 2.41
C TYR A 79 3.53 -9.20 2.82
N THR A 80 4.08 -10.27 2.26
CA THR A 80 5.46 -10.70 2.50
C THR A 80 6.20 -10.83 1.18
N ASP A 81 7.53 -10.78 1.25
CA ASP A 81 8.35 -11.37 0.19
C ASP A 81 7.96 -12.85 0.05
N HIS A 82 8.13 -13.42 -1.13
CA HIS A 82 7.75 -14.81 -1.41
C HIS A 82 8.07 -15.75 -0.23
N PRO A 83 7.13 -16.59 0.24
CA PRO A 83 7.50 -17.82 0.90
C PRO A 83 8.07 -18.72 -0.18
N HIS A 84 9.38 -18.99 -0.14
CA HIS A 84 9.94 -20.11 -0.88
C HIS A 84 9.57 -21.42 -0.18
#